data_AF-A0A6A0H701-F1
#
_entry.id   AF-A0A6A0H701-F1
#
_cell.length_a   1.000
_cell.length_b   1.000
_cell.length_c   1.000
_cell.angle_alpha   90.00
_cell.angle_beta   90.00
_cell.angle_gamma   90.00
#
_symmetry.space_group_name_H-M   'P 1'
#
loop_
_entity.id
_entity.type
_entity.pdbx_description
1 polymer ?
#
loop_
_entity_poly.entity_id
_entity_poly.type
_entity_poly.pdbx_seq_one_letter_code
_entity_poly.pdbx_strand_id
1 'polypeptide(L)'
;MRRDAVTRAFACALVMLMLRNTFVHCCGPGRGGARRRSTRKLMPLIFKEHVPNVYENTLGASGLTEGPITRDSARFQALVPNYNPDIIFRDEEGTGADRLMTEVF
;
A
#
# COMPACT_ATOMS: atom_id res chain seq x y z
N MET A 1 -67.46 2.08 39.38
CA MET A 1 -66.58 1.03 39.96
C MET A 1 -66.16 -0.05 38.95
N ARG A 2 -67.07 -0.83 38.34
CA ARG A 2 -66.68 -1.88 37.34
C ARG A 2 -66.14 -1.31 36.01
N ARG A 3 -66.69 -0.18 35.54
CA ARG A 3 -66.25 0.49 34.31
C ARG A 3 -64.85 1.10 34.43
N ASP A 4 -64.52 1.62 35.61
CA ASP A 4 -63.21 2.25 35.91
C ASP A 4 -62.08 1.22 36.01
N ALA A 5 -62.39 0.01 36.50
CA ALA A 5 -61.44 -1.09 36.53
C ALA A 5 -61.12 -1.61 35.12
N VAL A 6 -62.13 -1.65 34.23
CA VAL A 6 -61.96 -2.06 32.83
C VAL A 6 -61.15 -1.04 32.05
N THR A 7 -61.43 0.25 32.18
CA THR A 7 -60.63 1.31 31.52
C THR A 7 -59.19 1.34 32.01
N ARG A 8 -58.94 1.13 33.31
CA ARG A 8 -57.57 1.01 33.84
C ARG A 8 -56.85 -0.24 33.34
N ALA A 9 -57.54 -1.38 33.24
CA ALA A 9 -56.98 -2.61 32.69
C ALA A 9 -56.62 -2.46 31.20
N PHE A 10 -57.48 -1.81 30.41
CA PHE A 10 -57.19 -1.51 29.00
C PHE A 10 -56.01 -0.53 28.84
N ALA A 11 -55.93 0.51 29.68
CA ALA A 11 -54.81 1.44 29.69
C ALA A 11 -53.49 0.74 30.04
N CYS A 12 -53.48 -0.13 31.06
CA CYS A 12 -52.31 -0.93 31.41
C CYS A 12 -51.91 -1.90 30.28
N ALA A 13 -52.87 -2.53 29.61
CA ALA A 13 -52.61 -3.40 28.47
C ALA A 13 -51.99 -2.64 27.28
N LEU A 14 -52.47 -1.43 26.99
CA LEU A 14 -51.92 -0.55 25.95
C LEU A 14 -50.48 -0.11 26.27
N VAL A 15 -50.21 0.26 27.52
CA VAL A 15 -48.86 0.63 27.97
C VAL A 15 -47.90 -0.55 27.88
N MET A 16 -48.34 -1.75 28.28
CA MET A 16 -47.56 -2.99 28.16
C MET A 16 -47.26 -3.36 26.69
N LEU A 17 -48.20 -3.09 25.77
CA LEU A 17 -48.02 -3.33 24.33
C LEU A 17 -47.00 -2.36 23.73
N MET A 18 -47.01 -1.09 24.15
CA MET A 18 -46.05 -0.07 23.71
C MET A 18 -44.63 -0.36 24.24
N LEU A 19 -44.52 -0.81 25.49
CA LEU A 19 -43.24 -1.22 26.10
C LEU A 19 -42.67 -2.51 25.48
N ARG A 20 -43.50 -3.41 24.93
CA ARG A 20 -43.03 -4.61 24.20
C ARG A 20 -42.29 -4.26 22.91
N ASN A 21 -42.66 -3.17 22.25
CA ASN A 21 -42.11 -2.80 20.94
C ASN A 21 -40.75 -2.09 21.02
N THR A 22 -40.35 -1.63 22.21
CA THR A 22 -39.06 -0.94 22.44
C THR A 22 -37.89 -1.90 22.77
N PHE A 23 -38.16 -3.19 23.00
CA PHE A 23 -37.15 -4.19 23.42
C PHE A 23 -36.78 -5.21 22.34
N VAL A 24 -37.11 -4.96 21.08
CA VAL A 24 -36.51 -5.71 19.98
C VAL A 24 -35.20 -5.03 19.60
N HIS A 25 -34.08 -5.56 20.10
CA HIS A 25 -32.76 -5.24 19.58
C HIS A 25 -32.71 -5.65 18.11
N CYS A 26 -33.03 -4.73 17.21
CA CYS A 26 -32.82 -4.92 15.78
C CYS A 26 -31.31 -5.03 15.55
N CYS A 27 -30.81 -6.24 15.30
CA CYS A 27 -29.47 -6.41 14.73
C CYS A 27 -29.45 -5.71 13.38
N GLY A 28 -28.88 -4.50 13.31
CA GLY A 28 -28.58 -3.82 12.06
C GLY A 28 -27.72 -4.70 11.14
N PRO A 29 -27.61 -4.41 9.84
CA PRO A 29 -26.86 -5.23 8.89
C PRO A 29 -25.48 -5.57 9.47
N GLY A 30 -25.29 -6.87 9.77
CA GLY A 30 -24.11 -7.36 10.47
C GLY A 30 -22.82 -7.05 9.72
N ARG A 31 -21.67 -7.13 10.40
CA ARG A 31 -20.36 -6.92 9.77
C ARG A 31 -20.20 -7.85 8.55
N GLY A 32 -20.22 -7.26 7.35
CA GLY A 32 -20.05 -7.99 6.09
C GLY A 32 -18.71 -8.71 6.04
N GLY A 33 -18.73 -9.99 5.64
CA GLY A 33 -17.56 -10.88 5.57
C GLY A 33 -16.59 -10.62 4.42
N ALA A 34 -16.41 -9.36 4.01
CA ALA A 34 -15.48 -9.02 2.93
C ALA A 34 -14.04 -9.00 3.47
N ARG A 35 -13.20 -9.93 2.99
CA ARG A 35 -11.77 -9.93 3.28
C ARG A 35 -11.09 -8.90 2.39
N ARG A 36 -10.45 -7.87 2.98
CA ARG A 36 -9.64 -6.93 2.20
C ARG A 36 -8.49 -7.68 1.52
N ARG A 37 -8.23 -7.39 0.24
CA ARG A 37 -7.05 -7.92 -0.45
C ARG A 37 -5.81 -7.40 0.28
N SER A 38 -5.01 -8.31 0.84
CA SER A 38 -3.71 -7.93 1.41
C SER A 38 -2.80 -7.46 0.29
N THR A 39 -2.09 -6.37 0.52
CA THR A 39 -0.95 -5.99 -0.31
C THR A 39 0.10 -7.10 -0.27
N ARG A 40 0.88 -7.23 -1.34
CA ARG A 40 2.06 -8.10 -1.35
C ARG A 40 3.01 -7.61 -0.27
N LYS A 41 3.45 -8.51 0.62
CA LYS A 41 4.48 -8.17 1.60
C LYS A 41 5.81 -8.03 0.87
N LEU A 42 6.45 -6.87 0.98
CA LEU A 42 7.81 -6.65 0.51
C LEU A 42 8.75 -7.12 1.61
N MET A 43 9.62 -8.08 1.30
CA MET A 43 10.64 -8.56 2.23
C MET A 43 11.91 -7.74 2.00
N PRO A 44 12.52 -7.17 3.04
CA PRO A 44 13.78 -6.46 2.90
C PRO A 44 14.89 -7.43 2.52
N LEU A 45 15.88 -6.94 1.77
CA LEU A 45 17.10 -7.68 1.49
C LEU A 45 17.95 -7.81 2.76
N ILE A 46 18.50 -9.00 2.98
CA ILE A 46 19.45 -9.28 4.05
C ILE A 46 20.85 -8.84 3.61
N PHE A 47 21.72 -8.51 4.56
CA PHE A 47 23.10 -8.13 4.24
C PHE A 47 23.80 -9.19 3.36
N LYS A 48 24.39 -8.74 2.24
CA LYS A 48 25.01 -9.56 1.18
C LYS A 48 24.06 -10.43 0.34
N GLU A 49 22.75 -10.32 0.54
CA GLU A 49 21.77 -10.89 -0.38
C GLU A 49 21.73 -10.09 -1.68
N HIS A 50 21.49 -10.78 -2.80
CA HIS A 50 21.23 -10.18 -4.11
C HIS A 50 20.07 -10.92 -4.77
N VAL A 51 19.25 -10.20 -5.54
CA VAL A 51 18.09 -10.73 -6.24
C VAL A 51 18.17 -10.31 -7.71
N PRO A 52 18.10 -11.25 -8.68
CA PRO A 52 18.04 -12.72 -8.51
C PRO A 52 19.32 -13.30 -7.88
N ASN A 53 19.23 -14.50 -7.29
CA ASN A 53 20.36 -15.19 -6.64
C ASN A 53 21.31 -15.84 -7.69
N VAL A 54 21.85 -15.00 -8.56
CA VAL A 54 22.83 -15.33 -9.61
C VAL A 54 23.82 -14.17 -9.70
N TYR A 55 24.98 -14.39 -10.31
CA TYR A 55 25.97 -13.33 -10.49
C TYR A 55 25.42 -12.17 -11.35
N GLU A 56 25.84 -10.94 -11.01
CA GLU A 56 25.42 -9.70 -11.67
C GLU A 56 25.56 -9.76 -13.20
N ASN A 57 26.70 -10.26 -13.68
CA ASN A 57 27.03 -10.26 -15.11
C ASN A 57 26.46 -11.45 -15.89
N THR A 58 25.38 -12.06 -15.40
CA THR A 58 24.70 -13.17 -16.08
C THR A 58 23.52 -12.66 -16.90
N LEU A 59 23.16 -13.40 -17.96
CA LEU A 59 22.01 -13.06 -18.81
C LEU A 59 20.65 -13.04 -18.07
N GLY A 60 20.57 -13.69 -16.90
CA GLY A 60 19.37 -13.67 -16.04
C GLY A 60 19.30 -12.49 -15.09
N ALA A 61 20.32 -11.62 -15.08
CA ALA A 61 20.43 -10.43 -14.23
C ALA A 61 20.76 -9.20 -15.10
N SER A 62 21.93 -8.57 -14.91
CA SER A 62 22.32 -7.33 -15.59
C SER A 62 22.94 -7.55 -16.98
N GLY A 63 23.24 -8.79 -17.37
CA GLY A 63 23.86 -9.11 -18.66
C GLY A 63 25.39 -8.95 -18.67
N LEU A 64 26.00 -9.05 -19.86
CA LEU A 64 27.46 -8.97 -20.00
C LEU A 64 27.95 -7.52 -19.94
N THR A 65 29.16 -7.31 -19.42
CA THR A 65 29.76 -5.98 -19.36
C THR A 65 30.27 -5.54 -20.73
N GLU A 66 29.94 -4.32 -21.12
CA GLU A 66 30.35 -3.72 -22.39
C GLU A 66 31.66 -2.91 -22.29
N GLY A 67 32.32 -2.92 -21.13
CA GLY A 67 33.54 -2.17 -20.86
C GLY A 67 33.31 -0.72 -20.40
N PRO A 68 34.37 -0.04 -19.93
CA PRO A 68 34.28 1.27 -19.29
C PRO A 68 33.92 2.39 -20.27
N ILE A 69 33.19 3.39 -19.78
CA ILE A 69 32.82 4.60 -20.53
C ILE A 69 33.64 5.77 -19.97
N THR A 70 34.45 6.40 -20.81
CA THR A 70 35.21 7.62 -20.49
C THR A 70 34.52 8.85 -21.06
N ARG A 71 34.80 10.05 -20.55
CA ARG A 71 34.18 11.31 -21.00
C ARG A 71 34.36 11.59 -22.50
N ASP A 72 35.50 11.18 -23.06
CA ASP A 72 35.82 11.40 -24.47
C ASP A 72 35.25 10.29 -25.40
N SER A 73 34.67 9.24 -24.82
CA SER A 73 34.14 8.12 -25.60
C SER A 73 32.79 8.47 -26.25
N ALA A 74 32.54 7.96 -27.45
CA ALA A 74 31.25 8.15 -28.13
C ALA A 74 30.07 7.61 -27.30
N ARG A 75 30.29 6.54 -26.52
CA ARG A 75 29.30 5.94 -25.62
C ARG A 75 28.87 6.88 -24.49
N PHE A 76 29.70 7.87 -24.13
CA PHE A 76 29.34 8.86 -23.11
C PHE A 76 28.17 9.74 -23.55
N GLN A 77 28.01 9.99 -24.85
CA GLN A 77 26.90 10.78 -25.39
C GLN A 77 25.54 10.09 -25.22
N ALA A 78 25.53 8.77 -25.00
CA ALA A 78 24.32 8.02 -24.71
C ALA A 78 23.88 8.11 -23.23
N LEU A 79 24.74 8.62 -22.35
CA LEU A 79 24.39 8.83 -20.95
C LEU A 79 23.59 10.14 -20.81
N VAL A 80 22.51 10.08 -20.05
CA VAL A 80 21.60 11.20 -19.81
C VAL A 80 21.71 11.63 -18.35
N PRO A 81 21.82 12.93 -18.06
CA PRO A 81 21.87 13.42 -16.69
C PRO A 81 20.49 13.39 -16.03
N ASN A 82 20.44 12.88 -14.80
CA ASN A 82 19.24 12.86 -13.97
C ASN A 82 19.20 14.07 -13.01
N TYR A 83 18.21 14.95 -13.22
CA TYR A 83 17.96 16.15 -12.41
C TYR A 83 16.65 16.06 -11.59
N ASN A 84 16.21 14.85 -11.25
CA ASN A 84 15.01 14.68 -10.43
C ASN A 84 15.18 15.35 -9.04
N PRO A 85 14.30 16.30 -8.65
CA PRO A 85 14.38 16.96 -7.34
C PRO A 85 14.14 16.01 -6.15
N ASP A 86 13.53 14.84 -6.36
CA ASP A 86 13.25 13.86 -5.31
C ASP A 86 14.46 12.97 -4.96
N ILE A 87 15.56 13.08 -5.73
CA ILE A 87 16.76 12.29 -5.54
C ILE A 87 17.90 13.19 -5.04
N ILE A 88 18.44 12.84 -3.88
CA ILE A 88 19.61 13.52 -3.30
C ILE A 88 20.85 12.77 -3.78
N PHE A 89 21.62 13.39 -4.68
CA PHE A 89 22.92 12.90 -5.13
C PHE A 89 24.02 13.35 -4.16
N ARG A 90 24.98 12.46 -3.87
CA ARG A 90 26.10 12.78 -2.98
C ARG A 90 27.09 13.74 -3.64
N ASP A 91 27.56 13.40 -4.85
CA ASP A 91 28.50 14.19 -5.67
C ASP A 91 29.68 14.74 -4.85
N GLU A 92 30.42 13.85 -4.20
CA GLU A 92 31.58 14.23 -3.37
C GLU A 92 32.76 14.76 -4.20
N GLU A 93 32.79 14.42 -5.49
CA GLU A 93 33.76 14.87 -6.48
C GLU A 93 33.47 16.29 -7.00
N GLY A 94 32.25 16.79 -6.86
CA GLY A 94 31.81 18.08 -7.39
C GLY A 94 31.82 18.16 -8.92
N THR A 95 31.69 17.02 -9.59
CA THR A 95 31.75 16.93 -11.07
C THR A 95 30.41 16.62 -11.72
N GLY A 96 29.41 16.23 -10.92
CA GLY A 96 28.10 15.80 -11.40
C GLY A 96 28.09 14.41 -12.06
N ALA A 97 29.16 13.62 -11.89
CA ALA A 97 29.26 12.29 -12.50
C ALA A 97 28.15 11.33 -12.02
N ASP A 98 27.78 11.38 -10.74
CA ASP A 98 26.70 10.57 -10.14
C ASP A 98 25.34 10.73 -10.83
N ARG A 99 25.15 11.80 -11.59
CA ARG A 99 23.90 12.10 -12.29
C ARG A 99 23.81 11.44 -13.66
N LEU A 100 24.93 11.08 -14.26
CA LEU A 100 24.98 10.53 -15.62
C LEU A 100 24.72 9.04 -15.59
N MET A 101 23.62 8.61 -16.18
CA MET A 101 23.20 7.21 -16.25
C MET A 101 22.57 6.90 -17.61
N THR A 102 22.42 5.63 -17.95
CA THR A 102 21.71 5.22 -19.16
C THR A 102 20.21 5.52 -19.02
N GLU A 103 19.54 5.77 -20.13
CA GLU A 103 18.07 5.67 -20.13
C GLU A 103 17.67 4.21 -19.93
N VAL A 104 16.66 3.96 -19.10
CA VAL A 104 16.09 2.62 -18.96
C VAL A 104 15.23 2.37 -20.21
N PHE A 105 15.62 1.39 -21.01
CA PHE A 105 14.84 0.91 -22.16
C PHE A 105 13.47 0.36 -21.75
#